data_AF-A0A8S3GSR0-F1
#
_entry.id   AF-A0A8S3GSR0-F1
#
_cell.length_a   1.000
_cell.length_b   1.000
_cell.length_c   1.000
_cell.angle_alpha   90.00
_cell.angle_beta   90.00
_cell.angle_gamma   90.00
#
_symmetry.space_group_name_H-M   'P 1'
#
loop_
_entity.id
_entity.type
_entity.pdbx_description
1 polymer ?
#
loop_
_entity_poly.entity_id
_entity_poly.type
_entity_poly.pdbx_seq_one_letter_code
_entity_poly.pdbx_strand_id
1 'polypeptide(L)' 'MCYSKLATAWAIGADVMTLYPEEAGYTVTSNISSKYFMIKIHYDNPRQASNLRDSSGIRFYLANELRKFDLGYVLLGT' A
#
# COMPACT_ATOMS: atom_id res chain seq x y z
N MET A 1 -7.04 -18.04 7.39
CA MET A 1 -6.87 -16.56 7.47
C MET A 1 -5.46 -16.24 7.03
N CYS A 2 -5.29 -15.53 5.91
CA CYS A 2 -3.97 -15.11 5.44
C CYS A 2 -3.62 -13.81 6.16
N TYR A 3 -2.63 -13.81 7.06
CA TYR A 3 -2.15 -12.61 7.74
C TYR A 3 -1.40 -11.73 6.73
N SER A 4 -2.09 -10.82 6.06
CA SER A 4 -1.46 -9.83 5.19
C SER A 4 -1.12 -8.56 5.98
N LYS A 5 0.16 -8.18 6.04
CA LYS A 5 0.60 -6.89 6.60
C LYS A 5 0.23 -5.77 5.62
N LEU A 6 -0.49 -4.76 6.09
CA LEU A 6 -0.80 -3.58 5.27
C LEU A 6 0.48 -2.79 4.98
N ALA A 7 0.78 -2.56 3.71
CA ALA A 7 1.90 -1.73 3.28
C ALA A 7 1.48 -0.28 3.01
N THR A 8 0.32 -0.09 2.37
CA THR A 8 -0.27 1.23 2.15
C THR A 8 -1.75 1.09 1.75
N ALA A 9 -2.50 2.19 1.87
CA ALA A 9 -3.87 2.35 1.39
C ALA A 9 -4.05 3.76 0.83
N TRP A 10 -4.94 3.90 -0.16
CA TRP A 10 -5.35 5.18 -0.73
C TRP A 10 -6.86 5.17 -0.93
N ALA A 11 -7.49 6.34 -0.75
CA ALA A 11 -8.92 6.54 -0.96
C ALA A 11 -9.16 7.88 -1.67
N ILE A 12 -10.33 8.02 -2.29
CA ILE A 12 -10.74 9.23 -3.00
C ILE A 12 -10.60 10.45 -2.08
N GLY A 13 -9.94 11.50 -2.56
CA GLY A 13 -9.69 12.75 -1.81
C GLY A 13 -8.41 12.74 -0.97
N ALA A 14 -7.71 11.61 -0.85
CA ALA A 14 -6.37 11.59 -0.27
C ALA A 14 -5.35 12.21 -1.24
N ASP A 15 -4.50 13.10 -0.72
CA ASP A 15 -3.35 13.63 -1.46
C ASP A 15 -2.34 12.50 -1.76
N VAL A 16 -1.39 12.76 -2.66
CA VAL A 16 -0.30 11.84 -3.01
C VAL A 16 0.46 11.49 -1.74
N MET A 17 0.14 10.32 -1.15
CA MET A 17 0.66 9.78 0.12
C MET A 17 1.66 10.70 0.84
N THR A 18 1.14 11.73 1.48
CA THR A 18 1.86 12.54 2.46
C THR A 18 2.05 11.68 3.69
N LEU A 19 3.22 11.22 4.09
CA LEU A 19 4.53 10.93 3.51
C LEU A 19 5.07 10.02 4.63
N TYR A 20 5.63 8.86 4.31
CA TYR A 20 6.32 8.11 5.38
C TYR A 20 7.27 9.10 6.08
N PRO A 21 7.24 9.21 7.42
CA PRO A 21 8.09 10.15 8.13
C PRO A 21 9.54 9.95 7.69
N GLU A 22 10.34 11.01 7.65
CA GLU A 22 11.73 10.89 7.18
C GLU A 22 12.52 9.83 7.99
N GLU A 23 12.16 9.69 9.26
CA GLU A 23 12.70 8.75 10.23
C GLU A 23 12.12 7.33 10.14
N ALA A 24 11.04 7.09 9.38
CA ALA A 24 10.34 5.80 9.36
C ALA A 24 10.04 5.28 7.95
N GLY A 25 10.03 3.96 7.77
CA GLY A 25 9.74 3.36 6.46
C GLY A 25 9.14 1.96 6.54
N TYR A 26 8.43 1.55 5.49
CA TYR A 26 7.99 0.16 5.36
C TYR A 26 9.16 -0.73 4.91
N THR A 27 9.57 -1.67 5.75
CA THR A 27 10.75 -2.50 5.52
C THR A 27 10.53 -3.54 4.43
N VAL A 28 11.29 -3.41 3.33
CA VAL A 28 11.32 -4.33 2.19
C VAL A 28 12.72 -4.92 2.08
N THR A 29 12.96 -6.08 2.70
CA THR A 29 14.24 -6.77 2.65
C THR A 29 14.07 -8.23 2.23
N SER A 30 15.15 -8.87 1.77
CA SER A 30 15.14 -10.29 1.41
C SER A 30 14.77 -11.21 2.56
N ASN A 31 14.88 -10.75 3.80
CA ASN A 31 14.71 -11.58 5.01
C ASN A 31 13.30 -11.49 5.62
N ILE A 32 12.38 -10.71 5.02
CA ILE A 32 11.00 -10.63 5.52
C ILE A 32 10.20 -11.87 5.10
N SER A 33 9.24 -12.26 5.94
CA SER A 33 8.33 -13.38 5.69
C SER A 33 7.36 -13.12 4.52
N SER A 34 7.06 -11.85 4.24
CA SER A 34 6.14 -11.43 3.17
C SER A 34 6.90 -11.11 1.88
N LYS A 35 7.06 -12.10 1.00
CA LYS A 35 7.85 -11.97 -0.25
C LYS A 35 7.12 -11.24 -1.39
N TYR A 36 5.81 -11.03 -1.26
CA TYR A 36 4.97 -10.51 -2.34
C TYR A 36 4.10 -9.36 -1.84
N PHE A 37 3.87 -8.40 -2.73
CA PHE A 37 2.82 -7.40 -2.56
C PHE A 37 1.54 -7.88 -3.22
N MET A 38 0.42 -7.71 -2.52
CA MET A 38 -0.92 -7.89 -3.06
C MET A 38 -1.57 -6.51 -3.19
N ILE A 39 -2.00 -6.15 -4.39
CA ILE A 39 -2.80 -4.96 -4.61
C ILE A 39 -4.28 -5.34 -4.65
N LYS A 40 -5.11 -4.58 -3.92
CA LYS A 40 -6.57 -4.67 -3.97
C LYS A 40 -7.10 -3.32 -4.46
N ILE A 41 -7.84 -3.32 -5.57
CA ILE A 41 -8.43 -2.13 -6.17
C ILE A 41 -9.95 -2.24 -6.05
N HIS A 42 -10.59 -1.19 -5.56
CA HIS A 42 -12.03 -1.06 -5.50
C HIS A 42 -12.52 -0.23 -6.69
N TYR A 43 -13.31 -0.85 -7.58
CA TYR A 43 -13.93 -0.17 -8.71
C TYR A 43 -15.38 0.17 -8.37
N ASP A 44 -15.72 1.45 -8.40
CA ASP A 44 -17.11 1.90 -8.44
C ASP A 44 -17.57 1.93 -9.91
N ASN A 45 -18.37 0.95 -10.32
CA ASN A 45 -18.84 0.78 -11.71
C ASN A 45 -20.38 0.85 -11.81
N PRO A 46 -20.99 2.02 -11.53
CA PRO A 46 -22.46 2.14 -11.49
C PRO A 46 -23.11 1.96 -12.86
N ARG A 47 -22.36 2.19 -13.95
CA ARG A 47 -22.84 2.01 -15.33
C ARG A 47 -22.67 0.59 -15.86
N GLN A 48 -22.13 -0.33 -15.05
CA GLN A 48 -21.83 -1.71 -15.43
C GLN A 48 -21.05 -1.81 -16.75
N ALA A 49 -20.13 -0.88 -16.97
CA ALA A 49 -19.31 -0.88 -18.17
C ALA A 49 -18.46 -2.16 -18.22
N SER A 50 -18.39 -2.77 -19.40
CA SER A 50 -17.63 -3.98 -19.67
C SER A 50 -16.54 -3.71 -20.71
N ASN A 51 -15.60 -4.65 -20.83
CA ASN A 51 -14.46 -4.56 -21.77
C ASN A 51 -13.56 -3.34 -21.60
N LEU A 52 -13.49 -2.78 -20.38
CA LEU A 52 -12.55 -1.73 -20.04
C LEU A 52 -11.22 -2.33 -19.61
N ARG A 53 -10.13 -1.75 -20.13
CA ARG A 53 -8.78 -2.06 -19.67
C ARG A 53 -8.33 -0.97 -18.71
N ASP A 54 -8.12 -1.35 -17.46
CA ASP A 54 -7.50 -0.49 -16.46
C ASP A 54 -6.02 -0.86 -16.27
N SER A 55 -5.21 0.12 -15.88
CA SER A 55 -3.80 -0.06 -15.50
C SER A 55 -3.45 0.81 -14.30
N SER A 56 -4.40 0.93 -13.38
CA SER A 56 -4.23 1.62 -12.10
C SER A 56 -3.33 0.82 -11.16
N GLY A 57 -2.67 1.52 -10.25
CA GLY A 57 -1.76 0.89 -9.33
C GLY A 57 -1.18 1.87 -8.32
N ILE A 58 -0.14 1.40 -7.62
CA ILE A 58 0.60 2.16 -6.62
C ILE A 58 2.08 2.14 -7.01
N ARG A 59 2.75 3.29 -6.87
CA ARG A 59 4.19 3.41 -7.06
C ARG A 59 4.87 3.50 -5.70
N PHE A 60 5.84 2.63 -5.47
CA PHE A 60 6.73 2.70 -4.31
C PHE A 60 8.06 3.34 -4.70
N TYR A 61 8.58 4.23 -3.84
CA TYR A 61 9.94 4.74 -3.92
C TYR A 61 10.76 4.04 -2.85
N LEU A 62 11.77 3.28 -3.28
CA LEU A 62 12.61 2.50 -2.37
C LEU A 62 13.86 3.30 -1.99
N ALA A 63 14.27 3.21 -0.72
CA ALA A 63 15.55 3.68 -0.25
C ALA A 63 16.55 2.51 -0.22
N ASN A 64 17.83 2.81 -0.39
CA ASN A 64 18.91 1.81 -0.34
C ASN A 64 19.32 1.45 1.11
N GLU A 65 18.82 2.20 2.10
CA GLU A 65 19.14 2.03 3.52
C GLU A 65 17.85 2.02 4.35
N LEU A 66 17.90 1.33 5.49
CA LEU A 66 16.79 1.30 6.43
C LEU A 66 16.63 2.65 7.13
N ARG A 67 15.39 3.05 7.38
CA ARG A 67 15.07 4.21 8.21
C ARG A 67 15.25 3.87 9.69
N LYS A 68 15.27 4.88 10.55
CA LYS A 68 15.46 4.73 12.00
C LYS A 68 14.37 3.87 12.64
N PHE A 69 13.14 3.94 12.13
CA PHE A 69 11.99 3.23 12.67
C PHE A 69 11.25 2.44 11.57
N ASP A 70 10.69 1.29 11.96
CA ASP A 70 9.77 0.54 11.11
C ASP A 70 8.39 1.20 11.12
N LEU A 71 7.82 1.41 9.93
CA LEU A 71 6.45 1.86 9.79
C LEU A 71 5.46 0.73 10.09
N GLY A 72 4.48 1.04 10.93
CA GLY A 72 3.35 0.16 11.25
C GLY A 72 2.01 0.87 11.03
N TYR A 73 0.98 0.08 10.76
CA TYR A 73 -0.41 0.54 10.68
C TYR A 73 -1.21 -0.10 11.80
N VAL A 74 -2.05 0.70 12.47
CA VAL A 74 -3.09 0.21 13.37
C VAL A 74 -4.43 0.49 12.70
N LEU A 75 -5.16 -0.57 12.37
CA LEU A 75 -6.51 -0.49 11.84
C LEU A 75 -7.47 -0.55 13.03
N LEU A 76 -8.21 0.54 13.24
CA LEU A 76 -9.24 0.64 14.26
C LEU A 76 -10.60 0.68 13.58
N GLY A 77 -11.57 -0.01 14.16
CA GLY A 77 -12.95 -0.05 13.71
C GLY A 77 -13.86 -0.50 14.84
N THR A 78 -15.12 -0.12 14.77
CA THR A 78 -16.20 -0.57 15.66
C THR A 78 -16.76 -1.91 15.22
#